data_AF-A0A9W8JW22-F1
#
_entry.id   AF-A0A9W8JW22-F1
#
_cell.length_a   1.000
_cell.length_b   1.000
_cell.length_c   1.000
_cell.angle_alpha   90.00
_cell.angle_beta   90.00
_cell.angle_gamma   90.00
#
_symmetry.space_group_name_H-M   'P 1'
#
loop_
_entity.id
_entity.type
_entity.pdbx_description
1 polymer ?
#
loop_
_entity_poly.entity_id
_entity_poly.type
_entity_poly.pdbx_seq_one_letter_code
_entity_poly.pdbx_strand_id
1 'polypeptide(L)'
;MNSPPQIQPKPDPFNSLDFTVHDFVTSNATTPEQEVLNEAFELIHNSLTKGAWNEVNVSQKGDVWISRNAFLYAEAPPTVVCEASAGSQLKEWGDGISQDEVFNIEDLEDFRSLERPYLAETSSHLSKLDLSVYRKRTGSVVPKGEPEAKRRKPYPGPLYHLIPKPHIHPSPFIASSHLKGRPFQKYDPIFLAPYIAFSQPDNARVAWLIPVNGTLPWEKASSGSFLDSSETPTSSDLGTILWSEESLLNFWRFLLDLRCVGALGSLGISFHFARQQKQPSIPQNQANVETPASAVPPPGLSTTDHIKLYHDASKAFYIRNALDLWSFQIVIDPKPPHKVRVLKGAHLVLMDDASRPILVS
;
A
#
# COMPACT_ATOMS: atom_id res chain seq x y z
N MET A 1 58.92 28.34 -5.36
CA MET A 1 57.52 28.53 -4.97
C MET A 1 56.84 27.16 -5.08
N ASN A 2 56.58 26.51 -3.94
CA ASN A 2 55.95 25.20 -3.91
C ASN A 2 54.44 25.38 -3.96
N SER A 3 53.79 24.78 -4.96
CA SER A 3 52.32 24.76 -5.07
C SER A 3 51.72 24.09 -3.83
N PRO A 4 50.67 24.68 -3.22
CA PRO A 4 50.00 24.06 -2.09
C PRO A 4 49.42 22.70 -2.51
N PRO A 5 49.49 21.68 -1.64
CA PRO A 5 48.95 20.36 -1.94
C PRO A 5 47.44 20.47 -2.19
N GLN A 6 47.00 19.98 -3.36
CA GLN A 6 45.58 19.82 -3.64
C GLN A 6 45.01 18.77 -2.69
N ILE A 7 44.17 19.22 -1.75
CA ILE A 7 43.38 18.34 -0.90
C ILE A 7 42.29 17.74 -1.81
N GLN A 8 42.42 16.46 -2.12
CA GLN A 8 41.34 15.76 -2.82
C GLN A 8 40.10 15.72 -1.91
N PRO A 9 38.90 16.05 -2.43
CA PRO A 9 37.68 16.02 -1.65
C PRO A 9 37.46 14.60 -1.13
N LYS A 10 37.32 14.47 0.20
CA LYS A 10 37.04 13.19 0.85
C LYS A 10 35.72 12.65 0.25
N PRO A 11 35.69 11.39 -0.22
CA PRO A 11 34.48 10.81 -0.79
C PRO A 11 33.36 10.88 0.24
N ASP A 12 32.20 11.37 -0.20
CA ASP A 12 31.04 11.53 0.66
C ASP A 12 30.63 10.16 1.25
N PRO A 13 30.72 9.96 2.58
CA PRO A 13 30.50 8.66 3.20
C PRO A 13 29.09 8.10 2.93
N PHE A 14 28.09 8.97 2.68
CA PHE A 14 26.71 8.55 2.44
C PHE A 14 26.53 7.77 1.14
N ASN A 15 27.39 7.97 0.14
CA ASN A 15 27.25 7.29 -1.17
C ASN A 15 27.42 5.77 -1.10
N SER A 16 27.91 5.24 0.04
CA SER A 16 28.07 3.80 0.24
C SER A 16 26.79 3.09 0.69
N LEU A 17 25.80 3.82 1.22
CA LEU A 17 24.58 3.25 1.80
C LEU A 17 23.35 3.86 1.13
N ASP A 18 22.46 3.00 0.63
CA ASP A 18 21.19 3.40 0.03
C ASP A 18 20.08 3.34 1.10
N PHE A 19 19.87 4.47 1.80
CA PHE A 19 18.87 4.62 2.86
C PHE A 19 18.05 5.90 2.72
N THR A 20 16.81 5.85 3.22
CA THR A 20 15.91 7.01 3.30
C THR A 20 15.67 7.32 4.78
N VAL A 21 15.90 8.56 5.19
CA VAL A 21 15.59 9.05 6.53
C VAL A 21 14.29 9.83 6.49
N HIS A 22 13.37 9.50 7.39
CA HIS A 22 12.15 10.27 7.59
C HIS A 22 12.28 11.03 8.90
N ASP A 23 12.46 12.35 8.82
CA ASP A 23 12.46 13.23 9.99
C ASP A 23 11.03 13.70 10.28
N PHE A 24 10.51 13.35 11.47
CA PHE A 24 9.17 13.70 11.91
C PHE A 24 9.25 14.79 12.98
N VAL A 25 9.39 16.04 12.54
CA VAL A 25 9.48 17.18 13.46
C VAL A 25 8.08 17.70 13.82
N THR A 26 7.79 17.80 15.12
CA THR A 26 6.51 18.30 15.66
C THR A 26 6.50 19.82 15.92
N SER A 27 7.65 20.50 15.81
CA SER A 27 7.81 21.93 16.06
C SER A 27 8.51 22.64 14.91
N ASN A 28 8.44 23.96 14.84
CA ASN A 28 9.15 24.76 13.82
C ASN A 28 10.69 24.73 13.97
N ALA A 29 11.24 23.95 14.91
CA ALA A 29 12.68 23.79 15.05
C ALA A 29 13.21 23.05 13.82
N THR A 30 13.99 23.74 13.01
CA THR A 30 14.65 23.15 11.85
C THR A 30 15.98 22.58 12.32
N THR A 31 16.05 21.27 12.53
CA THR A 31 17.33 20.58 12.67
C THR A 31 18.04 20.65 11.32
N PRO A 32 19.33 21.00 11.24
CA PRO A 32 20.07 20.97 9.99
C PRO A 32 20.01 19.58 9.35
N GLU A 33 19.62 19.50 8.07
CA GLU A 33 19.49 18.24 7.31
C GLU A 33 20.75 17.35 7.44
N GLN A 34 21.92 17.98 7.44
CA GLN A 34 23.21 17.30 7.57
C GLN A 34 23.38 16.59 8.92
N GLU A 35 22.85 17.15 10.01
CA GLU A 35 22.94 16.54 11.34
C GLU A 35 22.05 15.29 11.42
N VAL A 36 20.83 15.37 10.88
CA VAL A 36 19.90 14.24 10.81
C VAL A 36 20.49 13.10 9.96
N LEU A 37 21.10 13.43 8.81
CA LEU A 37 21.76 12.46 7.95
C LEU A 37 22.99 11.83 8.61
N ASN A 38 23.80 12.61 9.33
CA ASN A 38 24.96 12.11 10.08
C ASN A 38 24.51 11.13 11.18
N GLU A 39 23.48 11.49 11.96
CA GLU A 39 22.95 10.65 13.03
C GLU A 39 22.37 9.34 12.49
N ALA A 40 21.57 9.41 11.43
CA ALA A 40 21.03 8.22 10.77
C ALA A 40 22.12 7.33 10.18
N PHE A 41 23.14 7.92 9.55
CA PHE A 41 24.28 7.17 8.99
C PHE A 41 25.05 6.43 10.09
N GLU A 42 25.39 7.11 11.19
CA GLU A 42 26.06 6.50 12.34
C GLU A 42 25.23 5.35 12.92
N LEU A 43 23.91 5.52 13.06
CA LEU A 43 23.01 4.49 13.58
C LEU A 43 22.98 3.26 12.66
N ILE A 44 22.87 3.45 11.35
CA ILE A 44 22.90 2.36 10.35
C ILE A 44 24.26 1.67 10.36
N HIS A 45 25.35 2.44 10.33
CA HIS A 45 26.71 1.90 10.32
C HIS A 45 27.03 1.08 11.59
N ASN A 46 26.62 1.57 12.76
CA ASN A 46 26.77 0.84 14.03
C ASN A 46 25.92 -0.45 14.08
N SER A 47 24.79 -0.46 13.39
CA SER A 47 23.92 -1.64 13.26
C SER A 47 24.51 -2.71 12.34
N LEU A 48 25.11 -2.29 11.22
CA LEU A 48 25.73 -3.20 10.25
C LEU A 48 27.03 -3.85 10.76
N THR A 49 27.82 -3.12 11.54
CA THR A 49 29.15 -3.57 11.98
C THR A 49 29.12 -4.64 13.08
N LYS A 50 28.11 -4.64 13.95
CA LYS A 50 28.10 -5.49 15.15
C LYS A 50 27.49 -6.88 14.96
N GLY A 51 26.78 -7.14 13.86
CA GLY A 51 26.17 -8.45 13.57
C GLY A 51 25.20 -8.97 14.65
N ALA A 52 24.75 -8.10 15.56
CA ALA A 52 23.85 -8.40 16.67
C ALA A 52 22.78 -7.31 16.77
N TRP A 53 21.64 -7.64 17.40
CA TRP A 53 20.60 -6.67 17.72
C TRP A 53 21.18 -5.61 18.66
N ASN A 54 21.20 -4.36 18.22
CA ASN A 54 21.58 -3.23 19.07
C ASN A 54 20.31 -2.57 19.61
N GLU A 55 20.21 -2.46 20.93
CA GLU A 55 19.26 -1.53 21.54
C GLU A 55 19.73 -0.11 21.27
N VAL A 56 18.95 0.62 20.47
CA VAL A 56 19.16 2.04 20.27
C VAL A 56 18.69 2.74 21.53
N ASN A 57 19.63 3.17 22.37
CA ASN A 57 19.32 4.06 23.48
C ASN A 57 18.89 5.42 22.89
N VAL A 58 17.59 5.59 22.70
CA VAL A 58 17.00 6.87 22.32
C VAL A 58 17.18 7.80 23.51
N SER A 59 18.25 8.60 23.47
CA SER A 59 18.46 9.67 24.44
C SER A 59 17.33 10.68 24.25
N GLN A 60 16.24 10.54 25.01
CA GLN A 60 15.18 11.56 25.08
C GLN A 60 15.80 12.84 25.66
N LYS A 61 16.29 13.71 24.77
CA LYS A 61 16.77 15.03 25.14
C LYS A 61 15.55 15.96 25.24
N GLY A 62 14.99 16.05 26.43
CA GLY A 62 14.06 17.10 26.82
C GLY A 62 12.73 16.59 27.39
N ASP A 63 12.17 17.36 28.32
CA ASP A 63 10.79 17.21 28.75
C ASP A 63 9.88 17.39 27.53
N VAL A 64 9.27 16.29 27.09
CA VAL A 64 8.36 16.28 25.94
C VAL A 64 7.07 16.97 26.37
N TRP A 65 6.91 18.24 25.99
CA TRP A 65 5.61 18.91 26.03
C TRP A 65 4.71 18.24 24.99
N ILE A 66 3.83 17.35 25.45
CA ILE A 66 2.86 16.67 24.60
C ILE A 66 1.90 17.73 24.04
N SER A 67 2.16 18.17 22.81
CA SER A 67 1.22 18.97 22.02
C SER A 67 -0.04 18.14 21.74
N ARG A 68 -1.20 18.79 21.59
CA ARG A 68 -2.53 18.16 21.41
C ARG A 68 -2.64 17.17 20.23
N ASN A 69 -1.62 17.05 19.39
CA ASN A 69 -1.58 16.16 18.22
C ASN A 69 -0.35 15.23 18.17
N ALA A 70 0.28 14.94 19.31
CA ALA A 70 1.34 13.93 19.40
C ALA A 70 0.80 12.64 20.06
N PHE A 71 1.22 11.47 19.57
CA PHE A 71 0.85 10.17 20.14
C PHE A 71 2.12 9.48 20.65
N LEU A 72 2.17 9.15 21.95
CA LEU A 72 3.21 8.28 22.50
C LEU A 72 2.85 6.82 22.17
N TYR A 73 3.75 6.09 21.51
CA TYR A 73 3.51 4.67 21.16
C TYR A 73 3.55 3.73 22.38
N ALA A 74 3.97 4.24 23.54
CA ALA A 74 4.02 3.54 24.82
C ALA A 74 3.78 4.54 25.96
N GLU A 75 2.58 5.13 26.06
CA GLU A 75 2.19 5.80 27.30
C GLU A 75 2.22 4.79 28.45
N ALA A 76 2.69 5.22 29.63
CA ALA A 76 2.33 4.52 30.84
C ALA A 76 0.78 4.49 30.89
N PRO A 77 0.15 3.35 31.19
CA PRO A 77 -1.31 3.23 31.15
C PRO A 77 -1.93 4.37 31.96
N PRO A 78 -2.99 5.03 31.45
CA PRO A 78 -3.55 6.19 32.12
C PRO A 78 -3.89 5.84 33.54
N THR A 79 -3.36 6.61 34.49
CA THR A 79 -3.71 6.47 35.90
C THR A 79 -5.17 6.87 36.02
N VAL A 80 -6.07 5.89 36.07
CA VAL A 80 -7.49 6.14 36.27
C VAL A 80 -7.63 6.68 37.69
N VAL A 81 -7.71 8.00 37.81
CA VAL A 81 -8.18 8.64 39.04
C VAL A 81 -9.68 8.40 39.04
N CYS A 82 -10.07 7.23 39.54
CA CYS A 82 -11.45 7.05 39.97
C CYS A 82 -11.64 8.09 41.07
N GLU A 83 -12.41 9.14 40.80
CA GLU A 83 -13.05 9.87 41.88
C GLU A 83 -13.73 8.78 42.70
N ALA A 84 -13.27 8.59 43.94
CA ALA A 84 -13.86 7.63 44.83
C ALA A 84 -15.27 8.14 45.10
N SER A 85 -16.22 7.75 44.24
CA SER A 85 -17.63 7.79 44.53
C SER A 85 -17.74 6.97 45.80
N ALA A 86 -17.86 7.66 46.93
CA ALA A 86 -17.96 7.03 48.23
C ALA A 86 -19.16 6.08 48.18
N GLY A 87 -18.92 4.78 48.03
CA GLY A 87 -19.96 3.77 48.28
C GLY A 87 -20.12 2.60 47.33
N SER A 88 -19.35 2.42 46.25
CA SER A 88 -19.42 1.16 45.49
C SER A 88 -18.10 0.40 45.56
N GLN A 89 -18.04 -0.59 46.45
CA GLN A 89 -17.00 -1.61 46.38
C GLN A 89 -17.20 -2.39 45.08
N LEU A 90 -16.19 -2.36 44.21
CA LEU A 90 -16.15 -3.24 43.05
C LEU A 90 -16.26 -4.69 43.55
N LYS A 91 -17.29 -5.40 43.08
CA LYS A 91 -17.45 -6.84 43.31
C LYS A 91 -16.29 -7.63 42.72
N GLU A 92 -15.97 -8.76 43.33
CA GLU A 92 -14.99 -9.68 42.78
C GLU A 92 -15.60 -10.51 41.63
N TRP A 93 -14.76 -10.92 40.69
CA TRP A 93 -15.18 -11.77 39.59
C TRP A 93 -15.73 -13.10 40.11
N GLY A 94 -17.00 -13.37 39.81
CA GLY A 94 -17.70 -14.58 40.26
C GLY A 94 -18.68 -14.35 41.42
N ASP A 95 -18.74 -13.14 41.97
CA ASP A 95 -19.83 -12.77 42.88
C ASP A 95 -21.19 -12.82 42.18
N GLY A 96 -22.22 -13.23 42.91
CA GLY A 96 -23.57 -13.34 42.38
C GLY A 96 -24.14 -11.97 41.98
N ILE A 97 -24.92 -11.93 40.90
CA ILE A 97 -25.53 -10.71 40.35
C ILE A 97 -26.40 -10.04 41.42
N SER A 98 -26.15 -8.77 41.73
CA SER A 98 -26.96 -8.00 42.68
C SER A 98 -28.12 -7.32 41.97
N GLN A 99 -29.18 -6.97 42.69
CA GLN A 99 -30.40 -6.45 42.06
C GLN A 99 -30.21 -5.09 41.36
N ASP A 100 -29.20 -4.32 41.76
CA ASP A 100 -28.76 -3.09 41.12
C ASP A 100 -27.99 -3.32 39.80
N GLU A 101 -27.54 -4.56 39.53
CA GLU A 101 -26.94 -4.97 38.25
C GLU A 101 -27.99 -5.53 37.28
N VAL A 102 -29.23 -5.76 37.75
CA VAL A 102 -30.34 -6.25 36.93
C VAL A 102 -31.09 -5.05 36.35
N PHE A 103 -30.70 -4.66 35.14
CA PHE A 103 -31.40 -3.62 34.40
C PHE A 103 -32.55 -4.22 33.61
N ASN A 104 -33.73 -3.61 33.72
CA ASN A 104 -34.85 -3.97 32.85
C ASN A 104 -34.65 -3.27 31.48
N ILE A 105 -34.97 -3.96 30.39
CA ILE A 105 -34.69 -3.45 29.04
C ILE A 105 -35.47 -2.16 28.73
N GLU A 106 -36.58 -1.95 29.43
CA GLU A 106 -37.46 -0.78 29.34
C GLU A 106 -36.89 0.44 30.07
N ASP A 107 -35.97 0.24 31.02
CA ASP A 107 -35.33 1.30 31.81
C ASP A 107 -34.01 1.77 31.18
N LEU A 108 -33.53 1.06 30.15
CA LEU A 108 -32.35 1.47 29.40
C LEU A 108 -32.72 2.62 28.47
N GLU A 109 -31.95 3.70 28.49
CA GLU A 109 -32.11 4.78 27.51
C GLU A 109 -31.93 4.20 26.09
N ASP A 110 -32.89 4.48 25.21
CA ASP A 110 -32.79 4.13 23.80
C ASP A 110 -31.48 4.65 23.23
N PHE A 111 -30.75 3.77 22.55
CA PHE A 111 -29.48 4.11 21.92
C PHE A 111 -29.66 5.31 20.99
N ARG A 112 -29.18 6.47 21.41
CA ARG A 112 -29.03 7.63 20.54
C ARG A 112 -27.91 7.34 19.55
N SER A 113 -28.23 6.62 18.48
CA SER A 113 -27.38 6.61 17.29
C SER A 113 -27.21 8.06 16.86
N LEU A 114 -26.00 8.59 16.98
CA LEU A 114 -25.61 9.86 16.36
C LEU A 114 -25.97 9.75 14.88
N GLU A 115 -27.14 10.27 14.50
CA GLU A 115 -27.50 10.48 13.11
C GLU A 115 -26.39 11.35 12.53
N ARG A 116 -25.58 10.78 11.64
CA ARG A 116 -24.53 11.48 10.91
C ARG A 116 -25.11 11.92 9.56
N PRO A 117 -25.77 13.10 9.46
CA PRO A 117 -26.34 13.58 8.19
C PRO A 117 -25.27 13.78 7.09
N TYR A 118 -23.98 13.84 7.44
CA TYR A 118 -22.88 14.05 6.50
C TYR A 118 -22.55 12.85 5.59
N LEU A 119 -23.08 11.64 5.84
CA LEU A 119 -22.83 10.48 4.97
C LEU A 119 -23.86 10.32 3.84
N ALA A 120 -24.97 11.07 3.85
CA ALA A 120 -26.00 10.97 2.83
C ALA A 120 -25.63 11.71 1.53
N GLU A 121 -24.86 12.81 1.60
CA GLU A 121 -24.58 13.65 0.43
C GLU A 121 -23.54 13.08 -0.55
N THR A 122 -22.69 12.14 -0.12
CA THR A 122 -21.70 11.51 -1.03
C THR A 122 -22.24 10.29 -1.77
N SER A 123 -23.41 9.78 -1.39
CA SER A 123 -24.00 8.55 -1.96
C SER A 123 -24.87 8.77 -3.21
N SER A 124 -25.32 9.99 -3.47
CA SER A 124 -26.26 10.31 -4.56
C SER A 124 -25.59 10.40 -5.95
N HIS A 125 -24.26 10.45 -6.03
CA HIS A 125 -23.53 10.51 -7.30
C HIS A 125 -23.10 9.16 -7.88
N LEU A 126 -23.22 8.06 -7.13
CA LEU A 126 -22.75 6.73 -7.58
C LEU A 126 -23.87 5.75 -7.97
N SER A 127 -25.15 6.09 -7.81
CA SER A 127 -26.27 5.14 -7.92
C SER A 127 -27.03 5.12 -9.25
N LYS A 128 -26.59 5.82 -10.30
CA LYS A 128 -27.20 5.78 -11.64
C LYS A 128 -26.24 5.28 -12.73
N LEU A 129 -25.80 4.02 -12.63
CA LEU A 129 -25.13 3.33 -13.74
C LEU A 129 -25.93 2.09 -14.12
N ASP A 130 -26.70 2.25 -15.19
CA ASP A 130 -27.38 1.21 -15.93
C ASP A 130 -26.35 0.24 -16.53
N LEU A 131 -26.32 -0.99 -16.01
CA LEU A 131 -25.33 -2.03 -16.33
C LEU A 131 -25.78 -2.96 -17.48
N SER A 132 -26.71 -2.54 -18.34
CA SER A 132 -27.40 -3.44 -19.28
C SER A 132 -26.87 -3.48 -20.73
N VAL A 133 -25.65 -3.03 -21.02
CA VAL A 133 -25.09 -3.09 -22.39
C VAL A 133 -23.69 -3.72 -22.43
N TYR A 134 -23.62 -5.05 -22.31
CA TYR A 134 -22.51 -5.83 -22.85
C TYR A 134 -23.02 -6.72 -23.98
N ARG A 135 -23.02 -6.17 -25.20
CA ARG A 135 -23.12 -6.95 -26.44
C ARG A 135 -21.89 -7.86 -26.51
N LYS A 136 -22.12 -9.15 -26.35
CA LYS A 136 -21.22 -10.26 -26.67
C LYS A 136 -20.77 -10.08 -28.13
N ARG A 137 -19.55 -9.58 -28.36
CA ARG A 137 -18.94 -9.55 -29.71
C ARG A 137 -18.74 -10.99 -30.14
N THR A 138 -19.59 -11.45 -31.05
CA THR A 138 -19.40 -12.65 -31.84
C THR A 138 -18.09 -12.51 -32.62
N GLY A 139 -17.28 -13.57 -32.58
CA GLY A 139 -15.92 -13.60 -33.13
C GLY A 139 -15.86 -13.09 -34.56
N SER A 140 -15.27 -11.92 -34.73
CA SER A 140 -14.85 -11.43 -36.03
C SER A 140 -13.68 -12.30 -36.47
N VAL A 141 -13.89 -13.07 -37.54
CA VAL A 141 -12.84 -13.81 -38.25
C VAL A 141 -11.82 -12.77 -38.70
N VAL A 142 -10.69 -12.68 -38.00
CA VAL A 142 -9.60 -11.77 -38.33
C VAL A 142 -9.11 -12.13 -39.74
N PRO A 143 -9.18 -11.20 -40.71
CA PRO A 143 -8.69 -11.45 -42.06
C PRO A 143 -7.21 -11.82 -42.03
N LYS A 144 -6.88 -12.95 -42.66
CA LYS A 144 -5.50 -13.45 -42.84
C LYS A 144 -4.74 -12.44 -43.70
N GLY A 145 -4.03 -11.50 -43.08
CA GLY A 145 -3.24 -10.49 -43.80
C GLY A 145 -3.06 -9.14 -43.10
N GLU A 146 -3.70 -8.90 -41.94
CA GLU A 146 -3.45 -7.68 -41.17
C GLU A 146 -2.04 -7.75 -40.53
N PRO A 147 -1.16 -6.76 -40.77
CA PRO A 147 0.18 -6.76 -40.20
C PRO A 147 0.11 -6.80 -38.67
N GLU A 148 0.96 -7.60 -38.04
CA GLU A 148 1.02 -7.72 -36.58
C GLU A 148 1.10 -6.32 -35.96
N ALA A 149 0.16 -6.02 -35.05
CA ALA A 149 0.09 -4.73 -34.39
C ALA A 149 1.45 -4.44 -33.75
N LYS A 150 2.07 -3.33 -34.16
CA LYS A 150 3.38 -2.89 -33.68
C LYS A 150 3.40 -2.95 -32.15
N ARG A 151 4.34 -3.69 -31.57
CA ARG A 151 4.48 -3.83 -30.12
C ARG A 151 4.57 -2.44 -29.49
N ARG A 152 3.68 -2.16 -28.54
CA ARG A 152 3.63 -0.89 -27.81
C ARG A 152 4.96 -0.66 -27.10
N LYS A 153 5.46 0.58 -27.16
CA LYS A 153 6.75 0.93 -26.56
C LYS A 153 6.52 1.23 -25.07
N PRO A 154 7.13 0.48 -24.14
CA PRO A 154 6.99 0.76 -22.71
C PRO A 154 7.63 2.10 -22.37
N TYR A 155 7.04 2.82 -21.40
CA TYR A 155 7.61 4.06 -20.88
C TYR A 155 8.97 3.78 -20.20
N PRO A 156 10.07 4.44 -20.60
CA PRO A 156 11.39 4.15 -20.07
C PRO A 156 11.74 4.95 -18.80
N GLY A 157 10.91 5.92 -18.41
CA GLY A 157 11.22 6.84 -17.32
C GLY A 157 10.88 6.28 -15.93
N PRO A 158 11.49 6.85 -14.89
CA PRO A 158 11.17 6.48 -13.52
C PRO A 158 9.78 6.99 -13.09
N LEU A 159 8.99 6.15 -12.43
CA LEU A 159 7.61 6.49 -12.03
C LEU A 159 7.50 7.26 -10.70
N TYR A 160 8.60 7.39 -9.94
CA TYR A 160 8.55 7.98 -8.59
C TYR A 160 8.19 9.47 -8.55
N HIS A 161 8.32 10.19 -9.66
CA HIS A 161 7.89 11.59 -9.76
C HIS A 161 6.40 11.75 -10.10
N LEU A 162 5.79 10.70 -10.65
CA LEU A 162 4.39 10.78 -11.09
C LEU A 162 3.45 10.74 -9.89
N ILE A 163 3.71 9.86 -8.92
CA ILE A 163 2.87 9.76 -7.73
C ILE A 163 3.24 10.88 -6.75
N PRO A 164 2.26 11.71 -6.31
CA PRO A 164 2.51 12.79 -5.37
C PRO A 164 3.11 12.28 -4.05
N LYS A 165 4.05 13.04 -3.48
CA LYS A 165 4.58 12.79 -2.13
C LYS A 165 3.57 13.23 -1.06
N PRO A 166 3.53 12.57 0.12
CA PRO A 166 4.38 11.43 0.52
C PRO A 166 3.96 10.12 -0.17
N HIS A 167 4.94 9.24 -0.46
CA HIS A 167 4.66 7.92 -1.06
C HIS A 167 4.17 6.89 -0.05
N ILE A 168 4.19 7.22 1.24
CA ILE A 168 3.75 6.34 2.34
C ILE A 168 2.71 7.09 3.16
N HIS A 169 1.53 6.50 3.25
CA HIS A 169 0.43 6.94 4.09
C HIS A 169 0.14 5.83 5.12
N PRO A 170 0.62 5.97 6.37
CA PRO A 170 0.42 4.93 7.39
C PRO A 170 -1.07 4.74 7.68
N SER A 171 -1.40 3.57 8.22
CA SER A 171 -2.79 3.23 8.51
C SER A 171 -3.31 4.04 9.69
N PRO A 172 -4.39 4.82 9.54
CA PRO A 172 -4.94 5.58 10.66
C PRO A 172 -5.58 4.60 11.65
N PHE A 173 -5.51 4.87 12.94
CA PHE A 173 -6.27 4.09 13.91
C PHE A 173 -7.76 4.36 13.71
N ILE A 174 -8.51 3.30 13.35
CA ILE A 174 -9.96 3.34 13.21
C ILE A 174 -10.48 2.13 13.96
N ALA A 175 -11.36 2.34 14.93
CA ALA A 175 -11.98 1.24 15.67
C ALA A 175 -12.66 0.29 14.68
N SER A 176 -12.37 -1.00 14.82
CA SER A 176 -12.90 -2.02 13.91
C SER A 176 -14.42 -1.99 13.96
N SER A 177 -15.03 -1.83 12.78
CA SER A 177 -16.47 -2.00 12.60
C SER A 177 -16.72 -3.22 11.72
N HIS A 178 -17.81 -3.93 11.96
CA HIS A 178 -18.24 -5.01 11.08
C HIS A 178 -18.62 -4.43 9.71
N LEU A 179 -18.04 -4.97 8.63
CA LEU A 179 -18.37 -4.52 7.28
C LEU A 179 -19.70 -5.12 6.86
N LYS A 180 -20.57 -4.29 6.28
CA LYS A 180 -21.76 -4.75 5.59
C LYS A 180 -21.42 -5.01 4.13
N GLY A 181 -21.88 -6.14 3.59
CA GLY A 181 -21.71 -6.49 2.18
C GLY A 181 -21.14 -7.90 1.97
N ARG A 182 -21.09 -8.32 0.70
CA ARG A 182 -20.51 -9.60 0.31
C ARG A 182 -19.02 -9.43 0.03
N PRO A 183 -18.14 -10.29 0.56
CA PRO A 183 -16.73 -10.31 0.20
C PRO A 183 -16.57 -10.63 -1.29
N PHE A 184 -15.44 -10.25 -1.87
CA PHE A 184 -15.08 -10.64 -3.24
C PHE A 184 -15.04 -12.16 -3.39
N GLN A 185 -15.74 -12.69 -4.39
CA GLN A 185 -15.82 -14.13 -4.67
C GLN A 185 -15.90 -14.41 -6.18
N LYS A 186 -15.21 -13.62 -7.00
CA LYS A 186 -15.26 -13.82 -8.47
C LYS A 186 -14.40 -14.98 -8.96
N TYR A 187 -13.30 -15.23 -8.27
CA TYR A 187 -12.32 -16.24 -8.62
C TYR A 187 -11.91 -16.99 -7.35
N ASP A 188 -11.62 -18.28 -7.51
CA ASP A 188 -11.07 -19.07 -6.42
C ASP A 188 -9.62 -18.61 -6.16
N PRO A 189 -9.27 -18.22 -4.94
CA PRO A 189 -7.93 -17.76 -4.62
C PRO A 189 -6.92 -18.90 -4.79
N ILE A 190 -5.75 -18.57 -5.33
CA ILE A 190 -4.65 -19.51 -5.50
C ILE A 190 -3.69 -19.31 -4.33
N PHE A 191 -3.73 -20.22 -3.36
CA PHE A 191 -2.85 -20.17 -2.20
C PHE A 191 -1.41 -20.50 -2.59
N LEU A 192 -0.47 -19.74 -2.02
CA LEU A 192 0.96 -19.90 -2.25
C LEU A 192 1.58 -20.58 -1.02
N ALA A 193 2.47 -21.53 -1.25
CA ALA A 193 3.13 -22.25 -0.15
C ALA A 193 3.85 -21.28 0.81
N PRO A 194 3.78 -21.52 2.14
CA PRO A 194 3.24 -22.70 2.81
C PRO A 194 1.72 -22.65 3.08
N TYR A 195 1.01 -21.62 2.63
CA TYR A 195 -0.41 -21.46 2.92
C TYR A 195 -1.27 -22.39 2.06
N ILE A 196 -2.30 -22.95 2.68
CA ILE A 196 -3.32 -23.81 2.03
C ILE A 196 -4.73 -23.22 2.13
N ALA A 197 -4.92 -22.25 3.03
CA ALA A 197 -6.17 -21.55 3.26
C ALA A 197 -5.89 -20.16 3.87
N PHE A 198 -6.89 -19.28 3.85
CA PHE A 198 -6.80 -17.97 4.48
C PHE A 198 -7.18 -18.09 5.97
N SER A 199 -6.17 -18.27 6.83
CA SER A 199 -6.35 -18.50 8.28
C SER A 199 -5.69 -17.41 9.13
N GLN A 200 -5.59 -16.19 8.60
CA GLN A 200 -5.00 -15.07 9.33
C GLN A 200 -5.96 -14.58 10.41
N PRO A 201 -5.48 -14.29 11.64
CA PRO A 201 -6.29 -13.65 12.68
C PRO A 201 -6.97 -12.37 12.15
N ASP A 202 -8.18 -12.06 12.61
CA ASP A 202 -8.94 -10.91 12.09
C ASP A 202 -8.22 -9.56 12.21
N ASN A 203 -7.34 -9.44 13.20
CA ASN A 203 -6.49 -8.28 13.50
C ASN A 203 -5.08 -8.36 12.88
N ALA A 204 -4.74 -9.46 12.20
CA ALA A 204 -3.46 -9.55 11.51
C ALA A 204 -3.41 -8.54 10.36
N ARG A 205 -2.26 -7.88 10.21
CA ARG A 205 -2.02 -6.95 9.12
C ARG A 205 -1.57 -7.72 7.89
N VAL A 206 -2.26 -7.51 6.79
CA VAL A 206 -1.95 -8.08 5.48
C VAL A 206 -1.92 -6.95 4.45
N ALA A 207 -1.42 -7.21 3.24
CA ALA A 207 -1.43 -6.20 2.19
C ALA A 207 -1.64 -6.76 0.80
N TRP A 208 -2.46 -6.09 0.00
CA TRP A 208 -2.55 -6.33 -1.44
C TRP A 208 -1.41 -5.64 -2.18
N LEU A 209 -0.77 -6.36 -3.10
CA LEU A 209 0.16 -5.82 -4.08
C LEU A 209 -0.52 -5.55 -5.41
N ILE A 210 -0.40 -4.31 -5.88
CA ILE A 210 -0.90 -3.87 -7.18
C ILE A 210 0.31 -3.48 -8.04
N PRO A 211 0.64 -4.26 -9.08
CA PRO A 211 1.79 -3.96 -9.92
C PRO A 211 1.49 -2.77 -10.82
N VAL A 212 2.41 -1.80 -10.81
CA VAL A 212 2.36 -0.61 -11.65
C VAL A 212 3.21 -0.81 -12.90
N ASN A 213 4.43 -1.32 -12.74
CA ASN A 213 5.33 -1.57 -13.86
C ASN A 213 6.29 -2.72 -13.52
N GLY A 214 6.32 -3.74 -14.39
CA GLY A 214 7.06 -4.98 -14.17
C GLY A 214 6.18 -6.19 -13.84
N THR A 215 6.81 -7.30 -13.48
CA THR A 215 6.14 -8.57 -13.21
C THR A 215 6.46 -9.01 -11.79
N LEU A 216 5.43 -9.40 -11.03
CA LEU A 216 5.63 -9.93 -9.69
C LEU A 216 6.27 -11.34 -9.75
N PRO A 217 7.04 -11.76 -8.73
CA PRO A 217 7.74 -13.06 -8.73
C PRO A 217 6.82 -14.29 -8.76
N TRP A 218 5.53 -14.12 -8.49
CA TRP A 218 4.60 -15.24 -8.29
C TRP A 218 3.88 -15.60 -9.56
N GLU A 219 3.81 -16.90 -9.83
CA GLU A 219 3.08 -17.43 -10.97
C GLU A 219 1.61 -16.97 -10.93
N LYS A 220 1.05 -16.66 -12.10
CA LYS A 220 -0.33 -16.20 -12.32
C LYS A 220 -0.65 -14.81 -11.77
N ALA A 221 0.24 -14.18 -11.02
CA ALA A 221 0.09 -12.78 -10.65
C ALA A 221 0.11 -11.91 -11.92
N SER A 222 -0.75 -10.89 -11.95
CA SER A 222 -0.75 -9.95 -13.04
C SER A 222 0.56 -9.17 -13.10
N SER A 223 0.96 -8.75 -14.30
CA SER A 223 2.03 -7.77 -14.48
C SER A 223 1.45 -6.36 -14.58
N GLY A 224 2.27 -5.34 -14.35
CA GLY A 224 1.95 -3.94 -14.64
C GLY A 224 2.76 -3.48 -15.85
N SER A 225 2.15 -2.65 -16.70
CA SER A 225 2.85 -1.98 -17.79
C SER A 225 2.41 -0.53 -17.86
N PHE A 226 3.39 0.36 -17.87
CA PHE A 226 3.15 1.79 -17.98
C PHE A 226 3.23 2.22 -19.45
N LEU A 227 2.11 2.74 -19.94
CA LEU A 227 1.92 3.21 -21.30
C LEU A 227 2.57 4.58 -21.51
N ASP A 228 3.02 4.83 -22.73
CA ASP A 228 3.44 6.16 -23.16
C ASP A 228 2.23 7.11 -23.21
N SER A 229 2.44 8.42 -23.05
CA SER A 229 1.39 9.44 -22.85
C SER A 229 0.35 9.54 -23.97
N SER A 230 0.61 8.92 -25.13
CA SER A 230 -0.31 8.90 -26.28
C SER A 230 -1.33 7.75 -26.24
N GLU A 231 -1.13 6.74 -25.39
CA GLU A 231 -1.98 5.56 -25.38
C GLU A 231 -3.02 5.59 -24.26
N THR A 232 -4.23 5.12 -24.58
CA THR A 232 -5.30 4.96 -23.60
C THR A 232 -5.29 3.54 -23.02
N PRO A 233 -5.47 3.38 -21.70
CA PRO A 233 -5.54 2.06 -21.10
C PRO A 233 -6.80 1.36 -21.59
N THR A 234 -6.64 0.15 -22.12
CA THR A 234 -7.74 -0.75 -22.49
C THR A 234 -7.97 -1.77 -21.38
N SER A 235 -9.11 -2.49 -21.40
CA SER A 235 -9.30 -3.58 -20.43
C SER A 235 -8.19 -4.63 -20.59
N SER A 236 -7.69 -5.14 -19.47
CA SER A 236 -6.66 -6.17 -19.45
C SER A 236 -7.26 -7.49 -19.94
N ASP A 237 -6.88 -7.92 -21.14
CA ASP A 237 -7.30 -9.22 -21.67
C ASP A 237 -6.22 -10.32 -21.43
N LEU A 238 -5.03 -9.93 -20.95
CA LEU A 238 -3.84 -10.81 -20.87
C LEU A 238 -3.18 -10.85 -19.48
N GLY A 239 -3.89 -10.44 -18.43
CA GLY A 239 -3.32 -10.40 -17.09
C GLY A 239 -2.23 -9.34 -16.91
N THR A 240 -2.10 -8.38 -17.84
CA THR A 240 -1.25 -7.19 -17.70
C THR A 240 -2.10 -5.96 -17.44
N ILE A 241 -1.87 -5.29 -16.33
CA ILE A 241 -2.54 -4.05 -15.95
C ILE A 241 -1.88 -2.91 -16.72
N LEU A 242 -2.66 -2.21 -17.55
CA LEU A 242 -2.16 -1.11 -18.37
C LEU A 242 -2.43 0.22 -17.67
N TRP A 243 -1.37 0.93 -17.32
CA TRP A 243 -1.43 2.22 -16.66
C TRP A 243 -1.08 3.33 -17.64
N SER A 244 -1.87 4.40 -17.64
CA SER A 244 -1.40 5.70 -18.13
C SER A 244 -1.07 6.56 -16.91
N GLU A 245 -0.39 7.68 -17.14
CA GLU A 245 -0.13 8.66 -16.09
C GLU A 245 -1.42 9.11 -15.41
N GLU A 246 -2.42 9.47 -16.20
CA GLU A 246 -3.71 9.93 -15.69
C GLU A 246 -4.45 8.82 -14.93
N SER A 247 -4.44 7.58 -15.41
CA SER A 247 -5.14 6.48 -14.73
C SER A 247 -4.45 6.10 -13.42
N LEU A 248 -3.12 6.11 -13.37
CA LEU A 248 -2.36 5.86 -12.15
C LEU A 248 -2.59 6.96 -11.10
N LEU A 249 -2.58 8.23 -11.51
CA LEU A 249 -2.86 9.36 -10.61
C LEU A 249 -4.27 9.33 -10.04
N ASN A 250 -5.27 9.06 -10.89
CA ASN A 250 -6.65 8.92 -10.43
C ASN A 250 -6.84 7.69 -9.54
N PHE A 251 -6.13 6.60 -9.81
CA PHE A 251 -6.13 5.43 -8.94
C PHE A 251 -5.52 5.75 -7.57
N TRP A 252 -4.39 6.45 -7.53
CA TRP A 252 -3.75 6.89 -6.28
C TRP A 252 -4.70 7.75 -5.45
N ARG A 253 -5.35 8.76 -6.06
CA ARG A 253 -6.37 9.60 -5.41
C ARG A 253 -7.53 8.76 -4.87
N PHE A 254 -8.04 7.82 -5.65
CA PHE A 254 -9.08 6.90 -5.21
C PHE A 254 -8.66 6.11 -3.96
N LEU A 255 -7.42 5.61 -3.88
CA LEU A 255 -6.94 4.91 -2.68
C LEU A 255 -6.90 5.84 -1.47
N LEU A 256 -6.45 7.09 -1.64
CA LEU A 256 -6.45 8.10 -0.58
C LEU A 256 -7.87 8.42 -0.11
N ASP A 257 -8.81 8.61 -1.02
CA ASP A 257 -10.21 8.84 -0.71
C ASP A 257 -10.81 7.63 0.04
N LEU A 258 -10.52 6.42 -0.42
CA LEU A 258 -10.96 5.17 0.22
C LEU A 258 -10.43 5.07 1.67
N ARG A 259 -9.18 5.48 1.90
CA ARG A 259 -8.57 5.59 3.23
C ARG A 259 -9.27 6.65 4.09
N CYS A 260 -9.54 7.83 3.55
CA CYS A 260 -10.17 8.93 4.27
C CYS A 260 -11.62 8.62 4.70
N VAL A 261 -12.37 7.89 3.87
CA VAL A 261 -13.74 7.47 4.20
C VAL A 261 -13.77 6.49 5.38
N GLY A 262 -12.72 5.66 5.54
CA GLY A 262 -12.59 4.73 6.68
C GLY A 262 -13.61 3.59 6.71
N ALA A 263 -14.48 3.48 5.70
CA ALA A 263 -15.52 2.46 5.63
C ALA A 263 -14.97 1.03 5.54
N LEU A 264 -13.70 0.85 5.14
CA LEU A 264 -13.01 -0.45 5.08
C LEU A 264 -12.05 -0.67 6.26
N GLY A 265 -12.14 0.16 7.31
CA GLY A 265 -11.24 0.12 8.45
C GLY A 265 -9.90 0.81 8.21
N SER A 266 -8.88 0.39 8.96
CA SER A 266 -7.56 1.02 8.94
C SER A 266 -6.77 0.67 7.67
N LEU A 267 -6.68 1.62 6.73
CA LEU A 267 -5.97 1.46 5.46
C LEU A 267 -4.63 2.21 5.44
N GLY A 268 -3.53 1.48 5.21
CA GLY A 268 -2.22 2.05 4.90
C GLY A 268 -1.92 1.90 3.42
N ILE A 269 -1.24 2.88 2.83
CA ILE A 269 -0.93 2.89 1.40
C ILE A 269 0.55 3.22 1.26
N SER A 270 1.29 2.45 0.46
CA SER A 270 2.64 2.82 0.06
C SER A 270 2.89 2.55 -1.42
N PHE A 271 3.69 3.41 -2.04
CA PHE A 271 4.25 3.17 -3.37
C PHE A 271 5.73 2.77 -3.25
N HIS A 272 6.08 1.66 -3.89
CA HIS A 272 7.43 1.11 -3.93
C HIS A 272 7.91 1.12 -5.38
N PHE A 273 8.97 1.88 -5.65
CA PHE A 273 9.61 1.89 -6.95
C PHE A 273 10.67 0.79 -7.06
N ALA A 274 10.82 0.23 -8.26
CA ALA A 274 11.86 -0.71 -8.59
C ALA A 274 13.23 -0.02 -8.45
N ARG A 275 14.15 -0.67 -7.75
CA ARG A 275 15.54 -0.23 -7.77
C ARG A 275 16.09 -0.63 -9.13
N GLN A 276 16.42 0.36 -9.95
CA GLN A 276 17.18 0.10 -11.18
C GLN A 276 18.48 -0.56 -10.75
N GLN A 277 18.55 -1.90 -10.88
CA GLN A 277 19.83 -2.57 -10.85
C GLN A 277 20.60 -1.93 -12.01
N LYS A 278 21.60 -1.10 -11.68
CA LYS A 278 22.63 -0.73 -12.63
C LYS A 278 23.16 -2.06 -13.12
N GLN A 279 22.65 -2.55 -14.26
CA GLN A 279 23.20 -3.74 -14.87
C GLN A 279 24.68 -3.42 -15.02
N PRO A 280 25.58 -4.21 -14.41
CA PRO A 280 26.99 -4.00 -14.65
C PRO A 280 27.13 -4.09 -16.16
N SER A 281 27.50 -2.97 -16.78
CA SER A 281 27.79 -2.90 -18.19
C SER A 281 29.04 -3.75 -18.39
N ILE A 282 28.87 -5.07 -18.47
CA ILE A 282 29.96 -5.99 -18.75
C ILE A 282 30.40 -5.60 -20.16
N PRO A 283 31.64 -5.10 -20.33
CA PRO A 283 32.12 -4.69 -21.63
C PRO A 283 32.00 -5.91 -22.56
N GLN A 284 31.17 -5.77 -23.60
CA GLN A 284 30.98 -6.77 -24.65
C GLN A 284 32.29 -6.92 -25.43
N ASN A 285 33.20 -7.71 -24.88
CA ASN A 285 34.42 -8.12 -25.54
C ASN A 285 34.78 -9.50 -24.97
N GLN A 286 34.09 -10.56 -25.44
CA GLN A 286 34.67 -11.90 -25.57
C GLN A 286 33.73 -12.91 -26.21
N ALA A 287 34.37 -13.93 -26.76
CA ALA A 287 33.93 -14.81 -27.82
C ALA A 287 32.78 -15.76 -27.44
N ASN A 288 32.16 -16.25 -28.49
CA ASN A 288 30.98 -17.10 -28.62
C ASN A 288 31.13 -18.48 -27.92
N VAL A 289 31.23 -18.50 -26.59
CA VAL A 289 31.24 -19.74 -25.80
C VAL A 289 29.82 -20.01 -25.30
N GLU A 290 29.17 -20.99 -25.93
CA GLU A 290 27.86 -21.54 -25.52
C GLU A 290 27.95 -22.07 -24.09
N THR A 291 27.64 -21.20 -23.13
CA THR A 291 27.57 -21.58 -21.71
C THR A 291 26.20 -22.21 -21.47
N PRO A 292 26.11 -23.40 -20.84
CA PRO A 292 24.83 -24.06 -20.58
C PRO A 292 23.89 -23.11 -19.84
N ALA A 293 22.62 -23.09 -20.25
CA ALA A 293 21.57 -22.19 -19.79
C ALA A 293 21.49 -22.14 -18.25
N SER A 294 22.27 -21.24 -17.65
CA SER A 294 22.24 -21.00 -16.21
C SER A 294 20.88 -20.39 -15.91
N ALA A 295 20.10 -21.06 -15.07
CA ALA A 295 18.77 -20.63 -14.67
C ALA A 295 18.83 -19.17 -14.19
N VAL A 296 18.22 -18.26 -14.94
CA VAL A 296 18.09 -16.86 -14.54
C VAL A 296 17.30 -16.86 -13.24
N PRO A 297 17.84 -16.29 -12.15
CA PRO A 297 17.11 -16.24 -10.88
C PRO A 297 15.78 -15.52 -11.09
N PRO A 298 14.70 -15.97 -10.44
CA PRO A 298 13.39 -15.35 -10.60
C PRO A 298 13.47 -13.87 -10.22
N PRO A 299 12.77 -12.98 -10.96
CA PRO A 299 12.80 -11.54 -10.69
C PRO A 299 12.29 -11.26 -9.28
N GLY A 300 13.08 -10.56 -8.47
CA GLY A 300 12.67 -10.18 -7.12
C GLY A 300 11.63 -9.06 -7.12
N LEU A 301 10.95 -8.84 -5.99
CA LEU A 301 9.98 -7.75 -5.85
C LEU A 301 10.63 -6.36 -6.08
N SER A 302 11.95 -6.25 -5.88
CA SER A 302 12.73 -5.03 -6.12
C SER A 302 12.83 -4.60 -7.58
N THR A 303 12.44 -5.44 -8.54
CA THR A 303 12.45 -5.11 -9.98
C THR A 303 11.10 -4.58 -10.47
N THR A 304 10.10 -4.47 -9.60
CA THR A 304 8.72 -4.14 -9.98
C THR A 304 8.22 -2.94 -9.19
N ASP A 305 7.81 -1.89 -9.91
CA ASP A 305 7.08 -0.77 -9.32
C ASP A 305 5.70 -1.26 -8.89
N HIS A 306 5.33 -1.06 -7.63
CA HIS A 306 4.06 -1.55 -7.10
C HIS A 306 3.50 -0.66 -5.99
N ILE A 307 2.19 -0.72 -5.84
CA ILE A 307 1.47 -0.13 -4.70
C ILE A 307 1.15 -1.25 -3.71
N LYS A 308 1.43 -1.01 -2.43
CA LYS A 308 1.07 -1.91 -1.33
C LYS A 308 -0.04 -1.27 -0.49
N LEU A 309 -1.15 -2.00 -0.35
CA LEU A 309 -2.33 -1.55 0.38
C LEU A 309 -2.50 -2.39 1.64
N TYR A 310 -2.10 -1.87 2.78
CA TYR A 310 -2.15 -2.52 4.08
C TYR A 310 -3.53 -2.42 4.72
N HIS A 311 -4.02 -3.51 5.27
CA HIS A 311 -5.31 -3.58 5.95
C HIS A 311 -5.39 -4.76 6.92
N ASP A 312 -6.48 -4.84 7.68
CA ASP A 312 -6.74 -5.98 8.56
C ASP A 312 -7.19 -7.18 7.73
N ALA A 313 -6.79 -8.39 8.12
CA ALA A 313 -7.08 -9.63 7.38
C ALA A 313 -8.57 -9.84 7.14
N SER A 314 -9.42 -9.53 8.13
CA SER A 314 -10.88 -9.62 8.03
C SER A 314 -11.48 -8.76 6.91
N LYS A 315 -10.73 -7.77 6.38
CA LYS A 315 -11.19 -6.84 5.33
C LYS A 315 -10.64 -7.17 3.94
N ALA A 316 -9.79 -8.20 3.81
CA ALA A 316 -9.04 -8.49 2.59
C ALA A 316 -9.90 -8.56 1.33
N PHE A 317 -10.97 -9.37 1.37
CA PHE A 317 -11.83 -9.58 0.22
C PHE A 317 -12.81 -8.42 -0.02
N TYR A 318 -13.10 -7.58 0.97
CA TYR A 318 -13.89 -6.36 0.75
C TYR A 318 -13.06 -5.32 0.00
N ILE A 319 -11.79 -5.17 0.37
CA ILE A 319 -10.84 -4.31 -0.30
C ILE A 319 -10.58 -4.81 -1.73
N ARG A 320 -10.39 -6.12 -1.91
CA ARG A 320 -10.26 -6.72 -3.25
C ARG A 320 -11.45 -6.40 -4.15
N ASN A 321 -12.67 -6.41 -3.60
CA ASN A 321 -13.88 -6.01 -4.32
C ASN A 321 -13.87 -4.52 -4.69
N ALA A 322 -13.49 -3.64 -3.77
CA ALA A 322 -13.38 -2.21 -4.05
C ALA A 322 -12.37 -1.92 -5.18
N LEU A 323 -11.22 -2.63 -5.17
CA LEU A 323 -10.21 -2.54 -6.23
C LEU A 323 -10.75 -3.01 -7.59
N ASP A 324 -11.49 -4.12 -7.63
CA ASP A 324 -12.08 -4.63 -8.89
C ASP A 324 -13.21 -3.74 -9.44
N LEU A 325 -13.94 -3.06 -8.56
CA LEU A 325 -15.01 -2.14 -8.95
C LEU A 325 -14.50 -0.78 -9.45
N TRP A 326 -13.25 -0.42 -9.14
CA TRP A 326 -12.67 0.83 -9.59
C TRP A 326 -12.65 0.94 -11.12
N SER A 327 -12.98 2.13 -11.63
CA SER A 327 -12.98 2.42 -13.06
C SER A 327 -12.40 3.79 -13.33
N PHE A 328 -11.51 3.86 -14.31
CA PHE A 328 -10.97 5.10 -14.86
C PHE A 328 -11.93 5.65 -15.93
N GLN A 329 -12.14 6.97 -15.94
CA GLN A 329 -12.95 7.65 -16.95
C GLN A 329 -12.03 8.29 -17.98
N ILE A 330 -12.15 7.84 -19.23
CA ILE A 330 -11.40 8.37 -20.36
C ILE A 330 -12.29 9.40 -21.06
N VAL A 331 -11.86 10.65 -21.07
CA VAL A 331 -12.54 11.75 -21.78
C VAL A 331 -11.86 11.94 -23.12
N ILE A 332 -12.57 11.61 -24.21
CA ILE A 332 -12.07 11.79 -25.59
C ILE A 332 -13.06 12.72 -26.28
N ASP A 333 -12.77 14.00 -26.39
CA ASP A 333 -13.61 14.96 -27.12
C ASP A 333 -13.68 14.58 -28.62
N PRO A 334 -14.86 14.43 -29.27
CA PRO A 334 -16.23 14.76 -28.81
C PRO A 334 -17.09 13.57 -28.35
N LYS A 335 -16.47 12.44 -28.02
CA LYS A 335 -17.15 11.23 -27.57
C LYS A 335 -17.53 11.34 -26.08
N PRO A 336 -18.66 10.72 -25.67
CA PRO A 336 -19.01 10.65 -24.26
C PRO A 336 -17.91 9.91 -23.46
N PRO A 337 -17.70 10.26 -22.17
CA PRO A 337 -16.71 9.62 -21.33
C PRO A 337 -16.85 8.10 -21.31
N HIS A 338 -15.75 7.38 -21.55
CA HIS A 338 -15.71 5.93 -21.55
C HIS A 338 -15.12 5.43 -20.23
N LYS A 339 -15.77 4.46 -19.58
CA LYS A 339 -15.30 3.86 -18.32
C LYS A 339 -14.51 2.58 -18.59
N VAL A 340 -13.26 2.54 -18.12
CA VAL A 340 -12.40 1.36 -18.19
C VAL A 340 -12.10 0.87 -16.78
N ARG A 341 -12.37 -0.41 -16.50
CA ARG A 341 -11.95 -1.06 -15.27
C ARG A 341 -10.56 -1.64 -15.46
N VAL A 342 -9.54 -0.87 -15.14
CA VAL A 342 -8.12 -1.21 -15.35
C VAL A 342 -7.73 -2.48 -14.60
N LEU A 343 -8.31 -2.69 -13.40
CA LEU A 343 -8.05 -3.85 -12.54
C LEU A 343 -9.00 -5.03 -12.75
N LYS A 344 -9.90 -4.97 -13.74
CA LYS A 344 -10.87 -6.05 -13.99
C LYS A 344 -10.13 -7.32 -14.39
N GLY A 345 -10.31 -8.39 -13.61
CA GLY A 345 -9.66 -9.68 -13.86
C GLY A 345 -8.16 -9.69 -13.56
N ALA A 346 -7.62 -8.62 -12.96
CA ALA A 346 -6.23 -8.62 -12.51
C ALA A 346 -6.06 -9.59 -11.35
N HIS A 347 -5.00 -10.39 -11.36
CA HIS A 347 -4.65 -11.31 -10.30
C HIS A 347 -3.65 -10.64 -9.35
N LEU A 348 -4.15 -10.16 -8.22
CA LEU A 348 -3.36 -9.42 -7.23
C LEU A 348 -2.81 -10.39 -6.17
N VAL A 349 -1.69 -10.04 -5.56
CA VAL A 349 -1.06 -10.87 -4.52
C VAL A 349 -1.37 -10.31 -3.15
N LEU A 350 -1.87 -11.15 -2.24
CA LEU A 350 -2.04 -10.81 -0.83
C LEU A 350 -0.83 -11.29 -0.04
N MET A 351 -0.27 -10.43 0.80
CA MET A 351 0.89 -10.73 1.64
C MET A 351 0.55 -10.66 3.12
N ASP A 352 1.26 -11.43 3.95
CA ASP A 352 1.22 -11.29 5.41
C ASP A 352 2.09 -10.11 5.91
N ASP A 353 2.11 -9.92 7.23
CA ASP A 353 2.92 -8.93 7.93
C ASP A 353 4.44 -9.15 7.74
N ALA A 354 4.87 -10.41 7.68
CA ALA A 354 6.24 -10.83 7.37
C ALA A 354 6.60 -10.68 5.88
N SER A 355 5.73 -10.08 5.08
CA SER A 355 5.90 -9.90 3.63
C SER A 355 6.08 -11.22 2.86
N ARG A 356 5.44 -12.29 3.33
CA ARG A 356 5.30 -13.56 2.62
C ARG A 356 3.99 -13.56 1.83
N PRO A 357 4.01 -14.10 0.61
CA PRO A 357 2.80 -14.23 -0.19
C PRO A 357 1.84 -15.26 0.44
N ILE A 358 0.56 -14.91 0.56
CA ILE A 358 -0.48 -15.82 1.05
C ILE A 358 -1.23 -16.42 -0.13
N LEU A 359 -1.73 -15.58 -1.04
CA LEU A 359 -2.57 -16.00 -2.17
C LEU A 359 -2.52 -15.02 -3.34
N VAL A 360 -2.99 -15.49 -4.49
CA VAL A 360 -3.27 -14.70 -5.69
C VAL A 360 -4.78 -14.71 -5.97
N SER A 361 -5.41 -13.55 -6.18
CA SER A 361 -6.87 -13.42 -6.41
C SER A 361 -7.28 -12.27 -7.31
#